data_AF-A0A7Y0FFS8-F1
#
_entry.id   AF-A0A7Y0FFS8-F1
#
_cell.length_a   1.000
_cell.length_b   1.000
_cell.length_c   1.000
_cell.angle_alpha   90.00
_cell.angle_beta   90.00
_cell.angle_gamma   90.00
#
_symmetry.space_group_name_H-M   'P 1'
#
loop_
_entity.id
_entity.type
_entity.pdbx_description
1 polymer ?
#
loop_
_entity_poly.entity_id
_entity_poly.type
_entity_poly.pdbx_seq_one_letter_code
_entity_poly.pdbx_strand_id
1 'polypeptide(L)' 'MKAVLISICVTAALAGCASRPSPQPVVQTRIIDTGCDWTRTITASTADTAETKRQIIAHNDARAANCPPADK' A
#
# COMPACT_ATOMS: atom_id res chain seq x y z
N MET A 1 6.01 -18.81 -58.53
CA MET A 1 6.95 -18.93 -57.39
C MET A 1 7.07 -17.64 -56.57
N LYS A 2 7.30 -16.46 -57.17
CA LYS A 2 7.37 -15.17 -56.45
C LYS A 2 6.12 -14.82 -55.61
N ALA A 3 4.91 -15.03 -56.17
CA ALA A 3 3.66 -14.74 -55.46
C ALA A 3 3.43 -15.65 -54.23
N VAL A 4 3.90 -16.90 -54.29
CA VAL A 4 3.78 -17.87 -53.18
C VAL A 4 4.71 -17.47 -52.03
N LEU A 5 5.94 -17.04 -52.35
CA LEU A 5 6.89 -16.54 -51.36
C LEU A 5 6.37 -15.28 -50.64
N ILE A 6 5.78 -14.34 -51.39
CA ILE A 6 5.17 -13.13 -50.81
C ILE A 6 4.00 -13.50 -49.87
N SER A 7 3.16 -14.45 -50.28
CA SER A 7 2.03 -14.90 -49.46
C SER A 7 2.48 -15.56 -48.15
N ILE A 8 3.59 -16.31 -48.15
CA ILE A 8 4.14 -16.96 -46.95
C ILE A 8 4.75 -15.92 -46.00
N CYS A 9 5.43 -14.89 -46.51
CA CYS A 9 5.98 -13.83 -45.69
C CYS A 9 4.88 -13.01 -44.98
N VAL A 10 3.77 -12.75 -45.67
CA VAL A 10 2.64 -11.99 -45.10
C VAL A 10 1.93 -12.77 -44.00
N THR A 11 1.71 -14.07 -44.17
CA THR A 11 1.06 -14.89 -43.13
C THR A 11 1.95 -15.08 -41.89
N ALA A 12 3.27 -15.23 -42.07
CA ALA A 12 4.21 -15.31 -40.96
C ALA A 12 4.29 -14.01 -40.14
N ALA A 13 4.22 -12.84 -40.80
CA ALA A 13 4.25 -11.55 -40.13
C ALA A 13 2.98 -11.28 -39.29
N LEU A 14 1.82 -11.76 -39.75
CA LEU A 14 0.54 -11.59 -39.04
C LEU A 14 0.39 -12.53 -37.84
N ALA A 15 1.00 -13.72 -37.86
CA ALA A 15 0.95 -14.69 -36.77
C ALA A 15 1.70 -14.22 -35.50
N GLY A 16 2.69 -13.33 -35.63
CA GLY A 16 3.50 -12.84 -34.51
C GLY A 16 2.78 -11.93 -33.52
N CYS A 17 1.61 -11.41 -33.87
CA CYS A 17 0.84 -10.51 -32.99
C CYS A 17 -0.05 -11.25 -31.96
N ALA A 18 -0.31 -12.55 -32.14
CA ALA A 18 -1.25 -13.30 -31.30
C ALA A 18 -0.63 -13.88 -30.01
N SER A 19 0.70 -13.81 -29.85
CA SER A 19 1.42 -14.52 -28.78
C SER A 19 1.80 -13.65 -27.58
N ARG A 20 1.31 -12.41 -27.49
CA ARG A 20 1.59 -11.57 -26.30
C ARG A 20 0.62 -11.98 -25.18
N PRO A 21 1.09 -12.60 -24.08
CA PRO A 21 0.23 -12.78 -22.92
C PRO A 21 -0.28 -11.40 -22.48
N SER A 22 -1.59 -11.29 -22.29
CA SER A 22 -2.19 -10.08 -21.73
C SER A 22 -1.55 -9.80 -20.36
N PRO A 23 -1.17 -8.55 -20.04
CA PRO A 23 -0.67 -8.21 -18.72
C PRO A 23 -1.70 -8.64 -17.68
N GLN A 24 -1.36 -9.63 -16.86
CA GLN A 24 -2.23 -10.01 -15.76
C GLN A 24 -2.05 -9.01 -14.62
N PRO A 25 -3.14 -8.53 -14.00
CA PRO A 25 -3.03 -7.64 -12.86
C PRO A 25 -2.36 -8.42 -11.71
N VAL A 26 -1.15 -8.00 -11.34
CA VAL A 26 -0.48 -8.49 -10.14
C VAL A 26 -1.19 -7.84 -8.95
N VAL A 27 -1.96 -8.63 -8.19
CA VAL A 27 -2.58 -8.15 -6.96
C VAL A 27 -1.50 -8.02 -5.89
N GLN A 28 -1.05 -6.79 -5.64
CA GLN A 28 -0.12 -6.49 -4.56
C GLN A 28 -0.93 -6.18 -3.30
N THR A 29 -0.85 -7.06 -2.30
CA THR A 29 -1.42 -6.78 -0.98
C THR A 29 -0.40 -6.04 -0.13
N ARG A 30 -0.83 -4.93 0.49
CA ARG A 30 -0.05 -4.20 1.50
C ARG A 30 -0.82 -4.22 2.81
N ILE A 31 -0.13 -4.49 3.90
CA ILE A 31 -0.65 -4.24 5.24
C ILE A 31 -0.49 -2.74 5.50
N ILE A 32 -1.62 -2.07 5.72
CA ILE A 32 -1.65 -0.65 6.12
C ILE A 32 -2.00 -0.64 7.61
N ASP A 33 -1.07 -0.16 8.44
CA ASP A 33 -1.35 0.08 9.85
C ASP A 33 -2.14 1.39 9.98
N THR A 34 -3.41 1.27 10.34
CA THR A 34 -4.31 2.40 10.62
C THR A 34 -4.34 2.76 12.11
N GLY A 35 -3.42 2.19 12.90
CA GLY A 35 -3.27 2.41 14.34
C GLY A 35 -3.18 3.89 14.71
N CYS A 36 -2.43 4.67 13.92
CA CYS A 36 -2.24 6.09 14.16
C CYS A 36 -3.51 6.93 13.90
N ASP A 37 -4.48 6.43 13.13
CA ASP A 37 -5.71 7.17 12.80
C ASP A 37 -6.64 7.30 14.01
N TRP A 38 -6.60 6.33 14.92
CA TRP A 38 -7.44 6.30 16.12
C TRP A 38 -6.66 6.48 17.42
N THR A 39 -5.33 6.33 17.40
CA THR A 39 -4.48 6.59 18.57
C THR A 39 -4.26 8.09 18.73
N ARG A 40 -5.19 8.77 19.41
CA ARG A 40 -5.08 10.19 19.75
C ARG A 40 -4.32 10.40 21.05
N THR A 41 -3.70 11.57 21.20
CA THR A 41 -3.12 12.02 22.47
C THR A 41 -4.24 12.16 23.51
N ILE A 42 -3.99 11.66 24.71
CA ILE A 42 -4.95 11.71 25.83
C ILE A 42 -4.43 12.61 26.95
N THR A 43 -5.36 13.22 27.69
CA THR A 43 -5.06 14.17 28.76
C THR A 43 -5.46 13.62 30.12
N ALA A 44 -4.64 13.89 31.13
CA ALA A 44 -4.97 13.56 32.51
C ALA A 44 -6.08 14.45 33.09
N SER A 45 -6.86 13.85 33.98
CA SER A 45 -7.89 14.47 34.81
C SER A 45 -7.44 14.58 36.27
N THR A 46 -8.13 15.42 37.04
CA THR A 46 -7.95 15.52 38.50
C THR A 46 -8.36 14.24 39.22
N ALA A 47 -9.34 13.51 38.67
CA ALA A 47 -9.82 12.24 39.22
C ALA A 47 -8.85 11.07 39.00
N ASP A 48 -7.86 11.22 38.11
CA ASP A 48 -6.93 10.16 37.78
C ASP A 48 -5.94 9.88 38.93
N THR A 49 -5.67 8.60 39.14
CA THR A 49 -4.61 8.16 40.04
C THR A 49 -3.24 8.57 39.50
N ALA A 50 -2.23 8.62 40.38
CA ALA A 50 -0.85 8.85 39.95
C ALA A 50 -0.37 7.81 38.91
N GLU A 51 -0.84 6.58 39.03
CA GLU A 51 -0.49 5.50 38.09
C GLU A 51 -1.12 5.73 36.71
N THR A 52 -2.41 6.07 36.66
CA THR A 52 -3.09 6.40 35.40
C THR A 52 -2.40 7.55 34.68
N LYS A 53 -1.96 8.59 35.41
CA LYS A 53 -1.24 9.72 34.83
C LYS A 53 0.09 9.31 34.19
N ARG A 54 0.82 8.35 34.78
CA ARG A 54 2.05 7.80 34.20
C ARG A 54 1.77 7.03 32.92
N GLN A 55 0.69 6.26 32.89
CA GLN A 55 0.27 5.49 31.71
C GLN A 55 -0.15 6.42 30.57
N ILE A 56 -0.83 7.53 30.87
CA ILE A 56 -1.17 8.58 29.89
C ILE A 56 0.09 9.16 29.24
N ILE A 57 1.12 9.45 30.04
CA ILE A 57 2.40 9.94 29.52
C ILE A 57 3.03 8.88 28.61
N ALA A 58 3.14 7.64 29.07
CA ALA A 58 3.73 6.54 28.28
C ALA A 58 2.98 6.30 26.96
N HIS A 59 1.65 6.38 26.96
CA HIS A 59 0.82 6.28 25.76
C HIS A 59 1.14 7.40 24.76
N ASN A 60 1.20 8.65 25.24
CA ASN A 60 1.46 9.80 24.39
C ASN A 60 2.89 9.79 23.82
N ASP A 61 3.86 9.35 24.61
CA ASP A 61 5.25 9.19 24.18
C ASP A 61 5.38 8.10 23.10
N ALA A 62 4.70 6.95 23.29
CA ALA A 62 4.64 5.90 22.29
C ALA A 62 4.00 6.38 20.99
N ARG A 63 2.92 7.17 21.08
CA ARG A 63 2.33 7.82 19.89
C ARG A 63 3.33 8.74 19.19
N ALA A 64 4.01 9.61 19.94
CA ALA A 64 4.96 10.56 19.37
C ALA A 64 6.16 9.87 18.68
N ALA A 65 6.58 8.70 19.16
CA ALA A 65 7.67 7.93 18.58
C ALA A 65 7.26 7.15 17.32
N ASN A 66 6.02 6.67 17.24
CA ASN A 66 5.59 5.71 16.21
C ASN A 66 4.65 6.31 15.16
N CYS A 67 3.99 7.43 15.45
CA CYS A 67 3.03 8.06 14.54
C CYS A 67 3.55 9.38 14.00
N PRO A 68 3.13 9.78 12.79
CA PRO A 68 3.40 11.12 12.28
C PRO A 68 2.81 12.18 13.24
N PRO A 69 3.35 13.42 13.22
CA PRO A 69 2.74 14.55 13.91
C PRO A 69 1.24 14.59 13.60
N ALA A 70 0.43 14.92 14.60
CA ALA A 70 -0.97 15.26 14.30
C ALA A 70 -0.92 16.57 13.53
N ASP A 71 -0.94 16.48 12.20
CA ASP A 71 -1.08 17.64 11.33
C ASP A 71 -2.37 18.38 11.74
N LYS A 72 -2.25 19.72 11.81
CA LYS A 72 -3.17 20.67 12.47
C LYS A 72 -4.65 20.52 12.14
#